data_AF-A0A0M3AW36-F1
#
_entry.id   AF-A0A0M3AW36-F1
#
_cell.length_a   1.000
_cell.length_b   1.000
_cell.length_c   1.000
_cell.angle_alpha   90.00
_cell.angle_beta   90.00
_cell.angle_gamma   90.00
#
_symmetry.space_group_name_H-M   'P 1'
#
loop_
_entity.id
_entity.type
_entity.pdbx_description
1 polymer ?
#
loop_
_entity_poly.entity_id
_entity_poly.type
_entity_poly.pdbx_seq_one_letter_code
_entity_poly.pdbx_strand_id
1 'polypeptide(L)'
;MIALLALGSIIEFLLLVQALLAGAASIYWFAPMHLTLTIAALLLTMRKLRGMSALQCFALPIGAAMGPPGMLFCLLIAPLAASSRRKRQIVYNNVRIRRYRIGNSLSPVERLGRILDDRIRYPDCDEIGSLATMLRYGSLQARYRALETAVISFEPRLSPLIVMALSDEDQTIRALAAAAAAQVSYNLAQQSSELQARIAPSQNLDDRYALAMLFADHGCFNQLLPQSQRTRLCQEAGRKLDEIAEQLSAADIRRRALREVRAHVGRAMERDRDAQSRSLRNSRMELSP
;
A
#
# COMPACT_ATOMS: atom_id res chain seq x y z
N MET A 1 -15.75 -23.30 -0.89
CA MET A 1 -15.11 -23.30 -2.22
C MET A 1 -14.03 -24.37 -2.27
N ILE A 2 -13.02 -24.32 -1.39
CA ILE A 2 -11.95 -25.33 -1.30
C ILE A 2 -12.52 -26.74 -1.10
N ALA A 3 -13.44 -26.95 -0.15
CA ALA A 3 -14.07 -28.26 0.07
C ALA A 3 -14.81 -28.81 -1.17
N LEU A 4 -15.37 -27.93 -2.00
CA LEU A 4 -16.15 -28.30 -3.18
C LEU A 4 -15.22 -28.66 -4.36
N LEU A 5 -14.10 -27.95 -4.50
CA LEU A 5 -13.03 -28.29 -5.44
C LEU A 5 -12.27 -29.55 -5.01
N ALA A 6 -12.10 -29.78 -3.70
CA ALA A 6 -11.53 -31.01 -3.17
C ALA A 6 -12.43 -32.20 -3.51
N LEU A 7 -13.74 -32.06 -3.31
CA LEU A 7 -14.72 -33.08 -3.69
C LEU A 7 -14.73 -33.33 -5.21
N GLY A 8 -14.69 -32.28 -6.03
CA GLY A 8 -14.55 -32.40 -7.48
C GLY A 8 -13.24 -33.08 -7.90
N SER A 9 -12.13 -32.80 -7.22
CA SER A 9 -10.84 -33.44 -7.47
C SER A 9 -10.84 -34.93 -7.12
N ILE A 10 -11.53 -35.31 -6.03
CA ILE A 10 -11.70 -36.72 -5.64
C ILE A 10 -12.53 -37.46 -6.70
N ILE A 11 -13.64 -36.87 -7.16
CA ILE A 11 -14.47 -37.46 -8.21
C ILE A 11 -13.66 -37.64 -9.50
N GLU A 12 -12.88 -36.64 -9.87
CA GLU A 12 -12.07 -36.70 -11.09
C GLU A 12 -10.95 -37.73 -11.02
N PHE A 13 -10.32 -37.88 -9.86
CA PHE A 13 -9.34 -38.93 -9.61
C PHE A 13 -9.97 -40.32 -9.72
N LEU A 14 -11.18 -40.52 -9.18
CA LEU A 14 -11.92 -41.78 -9.30
C LEU A 14 -12.30 -42.09 -10.76
N LEU A 15 -12.73 -41.09 -11.53
CA LEU A 15 -13.01 -41.22 -12.95
C LEU A 15 -11.75 -41.60 -13.75
N LEU A 16 -10.61 -41.00 -13.42
CA LEU A 16 -9.32 -41.31 -14.05
C LEU A 16 -8.89 -42.75 -13.75
N VAL A 17 -9.02 -43.21 -12.49
CA VAL A 17 -8.70 -44.59 -12.09
C VAL A 17 -9.60 -45.59 -12.82
N GLN A 18 -10.90 -45.32 -12.92
CA GLN A 18 -11.82 -46.17 -13.69
C GLN A 18 -11.48 -46.20 -15.18
N ALA A 19 -11.10 -45.07 -15.77
CA ALA A 19 -10.70 -44.98 -17.16
C ALA A 19 -9.42 -45.79 -17.44
N LEU A 20 -8.44 -45.72 -16.53
CA LEU A 20 -7.21 -46.50 -16.59
C LEU A 20 -7.48 -48.01 -16.50
N LEU A 21 -8.40 -48.44 -15.62
CA LEU A 21 -8.78 -49.84 -15.47
C LEU A 21 -9.60 -50.37 -16.66
N ALA A 22 -10.38 -49.52 -17.33
CA ALA A 22 -11.22 -49.88 -18.48
C ALA A 22 -10.48 -49.91 -19.83
N GLY A 23 -9.21 -49.49 -19.87
CA GLY A 23 -8.37 -49.50 -21.09
C GLY A 23 -8.63 -48.34 -22.05
N ALA A 24 -7.97 -48.34 -23.22
CA ALA A 24 -7.87 -47.16 -24.11
C ALA A 24 -9.21 -46.64 -24.67
N ALA A 25 -10.24 -47.48 -24.77
CA ALA A 25 -11.58 -47.08 -25.20
C ALA A 25 -12.30 -46.17 -24.18
N SER A 26 -11.77 -46.04 -22.96
CA SER A 26 -12.36 -45.21 -21.91
C SER A 26 -12.29 -43.71 -22.18
N ILE A 27 -11.41 -43.28 -23.09
CA ILE A 27 -11.20 -41.87 -23.46
C ILE A 27 -12.52 -41.23 -23.94
N TYR A 28 -13.35 -41.98 -24.66
CA TYR A 28 -14.61 -41.48 -25.24
C TYR A 28 -15.65 -41.06 -24.20
N TRP A 29 -15.63 -41.63 -23.00
CA TRP A 29 -16.52 -41.23 -21.90
C TRP A 29 -15.79 -40.38 -20.85
N PHE A 30 -14.49 -40.60 -20.64
CA PHE A 30 -13.69 -39.82 -19.70
C PHE A 30 -13.57 -38.35 -20.12
N ALA A 31 -13.22 -38.08 -21.38
CA ALA A 31 -13.04 -36.71 -21.88
C ALA A 31 -14.29 -35.81 -21.70
N PRO A 32 -15.51 -36.23 -22.08
CA PRO A 32 -16.71 -35.40 -21.85
C PRO A 32 -17.08 -35.28 -20.37
N MET A 33 -16.85 -36.32 -19.56
CA MET A 33 -17.08 -36.24 -18.09
C MET A 33 -16.12 -35.25 -17.42
N HIS A 34 -14.84 -35.30 -17.77
CA HIS A 34 -13.82 -34.36 -17.30
C HIS A 34 -14.15 -32.92 -17.72
N LEU A 35 -14.54 -32.71 -18.98
CA LEU A 35 -14.91 -31.39 -19.49
C LEU A 35 -16.12 -30.80 -18.75
N THR A 36 -17.18 -31.59 -18.57
CA THR A 36 -18.39 -31.13 -17.88
C THR A 36 -18.12 -30.84 -16.40
N LEU A 37 -17.33 -31.67 -15.73
CA LEU A 37 -16.92 -31.47 -14.34
C LEU A 37 -16.05 -30.21 -14.16
N THR A 38 -15.13 -29.97 -15.10
CA THR A 38 -14.28 -28.77 -15.15
C THR A 38 -15.11 -27.50 -15.35
N ILE A 39 -16.05 -27.51 -16.30
CA ILE A 39 -16.95 -26.36 -16.56
C ILE A 39 -17.83 -26.09 -15.34
N ALA A 40 -18.39 -27.13 -14.71
CA ALA A 40 -19.20 -26.99 -13.51
C ALA A 40 -18.40 -26.39 -12.34
N ALA A 41 -17.18 -26.87 -12.11
CA ALA A 41 -16.27 -26.34 -11.09
C ALA A 41 -15.89 -24.88 -11.36
N LEU A 42 -15.65 -24.50 -12.62
CA LEU A 42 -15.38 -23.14 -13.03
C LEU A 42 -16.60 -22.21 -12.80
N LEU A 43 -17.80 -22.62 -13.21
CA LEU A 43 -19.00 -21.80 -13.01
C LEU A 43 -19.34 -21.61 -11.53
N LEU A 44 -19.16 -22.65 -10.71
CA LEU A 44 -19.38 -22.58 -9.26
C LEU A 44 -18.35 -21.71 -8.54
N THR A 45 -17.10 -21.70 -9.00
CA THR A 45 -16.05 -20.81 -8.48
C THR A 45 -16.28 -19.36 -8.93
N MET A 46 -16.69 -19.13 -10.17
CA MET A 46 -17.05 -17.79 -10.65
C MET A 46 -18.25 -17.20 -9.89
N ARG A 47 -19.28 -18.00 -9.57
CA ARG A 47 -20.42 -17.51 -8.75
C ARG A 47 -20.01 -17.04 -7.34
N LYS A 48 -18.84 -17.45 -6.83
CA LYS A 48 -18.31 -17.08 -5.52
C LYS A 48 -17.12 -16.09 -5.59
N LEU A 49 -16.98 -15.35 -6.70
CA LEU A 49 -15.93 -14.35 -6.94
C LEU A 49 -15.87 -13.21 -5.90
N ARG A 50 -16.95 -12.93 -5.17
CA ARG A 50 -16.98 -11.90 -4.10
C ARG A 50 -16.04 -12.29 -2.96
N GLY A 51 -14.81 -11.81 -3.01
CA GLY A 51 -13.77 -12.03 -1.98
C GLY A 51 -12.46 -12.63 -2.51
N MET A 52 -12.36 -12.92 -3.82
CA MET A 52 -11.13 -13.44 -4.41
C MET A 52 -10.15 -12.32 -4.76
N SER A 53 -8.86 -12.55 -4.51
CA SER A 53 -7.80 -11.63 -4.92
C SER A 53 -7.63 -11.63 -6.44
N ALA A 54 -7.18 -10.51 -7.03
CA ALA A 54 -6.97 -10.40 -8.47
C ALA A 54 -6.10 -11.54 -9.05
N LEU A 55 -5.11 -11.99 -8.27
CA LEU A 55 -4.20 -13.08 -8.65
C LEU A 55 -4.92 -14.45 -8.70
N GLN A 56 -5.87 -14.69 -7.80
CA GLN A 56 -6.71 -15.89 -7.84
C GLN A 56 -7.70 -15.84 -9.02
N CYS A 57 -8.18 -14.65 -9.40
CA CYS A 57 -9.00 -14.49 -10.60
C CYS A 57 -8.23 -14.81 -11.89
N PHE A 58 -6.94 -14.45 -11.96
CA PHE A 58 -6.08 -14.80 -13.10
C PHE A 58 -5.59 -16.25 -13.09
N ALA A 59 -5.44 -16.87 -11.91
CA ALA A 59 -4.98 -18.25 -11.79
C ALA A 59 -6.08 -19.28 -12.10
N LEU A 60 -7.37 -18.92 -11.93
CA LEU A 60 -8.51 -19.80 -12.18
C LEU A 60 -8.61 -20.30 -13.63
N PRO A 61 -8.50 -19.44 -14.68
CA PRO A 61 -8.50 -19.90 -16.07
C PRO A 61 -7.33 -20.82 -16.40
N ILE A 62 -6.15 -20.56 -15.81
CA ILE A 62 -4.94 -21.38 -16.03
C ILE A 62 -5.11 -22.75 -15.38
N GLY A 63 -5.61 -22.79 -14.13
CA GLY A 63 -5.89 -24.04 -13.43
C GLY A 63 -7.01 -24.86 -14.07
N ALA A 64 -7.99 -24.20 -14.71
CA ALA A 64 -9.10 -24.86 -15.39
C ALA A 64 -8.64 -25.69 -16.61
N ALA A 65 -7.50 -25.37 -17.24
CA ALA A 65 -6.94 -26.18 -18.31
C ALA A 65 -6.49 -27.58 -17.83
N MET A 66 -6.26 -27.75 -16.53
CA MET A 66 -5.89 -29.02 -15.91
C MET A 66 -7.04 -29.62 -15.07
N GLY A 67 -8.25 -29.06 -15.16
CA GLY A 67 -9.42 -29.50 -14.41
C GLY A 67 -9.50 -29.02 -12.95
N PRO A 68 -10.49 -29.50 -12.18
CA PRO A 68 -10.66 -29.28 -10.74
C PRO A 68 -9.39 -29.46 -9.89
N PRO A 69 -8.53 -30.48 -10.09
CA PRO A 69 -7.30 -30.61 -9.31
C PRO A 69 -6.29 -29.50 -9.62
N GLY A 70 -6.18 -29.07 -10.89
CA GLY A 70 -5.38 -27.92 -11.28
C GLY A 70 -5.86 -26.62 -10.67
N MET A 71 -7.18 -26.39 -10.68
CA MET A 71 -7.80 -25.24 -10.02
C MET A 71 -7.56 -25.23 -8.51
N LEU A 72 -7.65 -26.38 -7.84
CA LEU A 72 -7.37 -26.53 -6.42
C LEU A 72 -5.89 -26.21 -6.11
N PHE A 73 -4.97 -26.75 -6.90
CA PHE A 73 -3.54 -26.53 -6.75
C PHE A 73 -3.15 -25.05 -6.92
N CYS A 74 -3.67 -24.40 -7.97
CA CYS A 74 -3.47 -22.97 -8.19
C CYS A 74 -3.99 -22.11 -7.04
N LEU A 75 -5.14 -22.47 -6.44
CA LEU A 75 -5.70 -21.74 -5.29
C LEU A 75 -4.91 -21.95 -4.00
N LEU A 76 -4.32 -23.13 -3.79
CA LEU A 76 -3.48 -23.44 -2.63
C LEU A 76 -2.11 -22.76 -2.72
N ILE A 77 -1.57 -22.59 -3.92
CA ILE A 77 -0.26 -21.93 -4.15
C ILE A 77 -0.37 -20.41 -4.28
N ALA A 78 -1.52 -19.88 -4.70
CA ALA A 78 -1.77 -18.44 -4.75
C ALA A 78 -1.37 -17.66 -3.46
N PRO A 79 -1.67 -18.10 -2.23
CA PRO A 79 -1.22 -17.42 -1.01
C PRO A 79 0.30 -17.50 -0.78
N LEU A 80 0.96 -18.57 -1.24
CA LEU A 80 2.42 -18.71 -1.15
C LEU A 80 3.14 -17.81 -2.16
N ALA A 81 2.62 -17.71 -3.39
CA ALA A 81 3.10 -16.77 -4.41
C ALA A 81 2.86 -15.29 -4.01
N ALA A 82 1.85 -15.02 -3.18
CA ALA A 82 1.61 -13.70 -2.60
C ALA A 82 2.64 -13.29 -1.54
N SER A 83 3.35 -14.25 -0.92
CA SER A 83 4.41 -13.95 0.07
C SER A 83 5.71 -13.45 -0.57
N SER A 84 5.93 -13.75 -1.85
CA SER A 84 7.18 -13.44 -2.56
C SER A 84 7.15 -12.13 -3.33
N ARG A 85 5.97 -11.61 -3.71
CA ARG A 85 5.87 -10.34 -4.43
C ARG A 85 5.48 -9.19 -3.51
N ARG A 86 6.50 -8.37 -3.24
CA ARG A 86 6.44 -7.02 -2.68
C ARG A 86 5.89 -6.96 -1.26
N LYS A 87 6.75 -6.46 -0.38
CA LYS A 87 6.39 -5.47 0.65
C LYS A 87 5.28 -4.58 0.09
N ARG A 88 4.02 -4.97 0.31
CA ARG A 88 2.88 -4.15 -0.06
C ARG A 88 3.06 -2.87 0.75
N GLN A 89 3.35 -1.79 0.03
CA GLN A 89 2.99 -0.47 0.51
C GLN A 89 1.56 -0.58 0.98
N ILE A 90 1.35 -0.17 2.22
CA ILE A 90 0.04 0.07 2.78
C ILE A 90 -0.52 1.23 1.94
N VAL A 91 -1.12 0.89 0.80
CA VAL A 91 -2.00 1.79 0.08
C VAL A 91 -3.25 1.81 0.94
N TYR A 92 -3.34 2.82 1.79
CA TYR A 92 -4.62 3.21 2.32
C TYR A 92 -5.47 3.55 1.10
N ASN A 93 -6.48 2.73 0.85
CA ASN A 93 -7.66 3.23 0.17
C ASN A 93 -8.02 4.50 0.95
N ASN A 94 -7.81 5.66 0.33
CA ASN A 94 -8.24 6.93 0.85
C ASN A 94 -9.62 6.69 1.43
N VAL A 95 -9.73 6.80 2.76
CA VAL A 95 -11.03 7.04 3.37
C VAL A 95 -11.51 8.26 2.61
N ARG A 96 -12.45 8.04 1.71
CA ARG A 96 -13.13 9.11 1.00
C ARG A 96 -13.75 9.94 2.10
N ILE A 97 -13.02 10.93 2.59
CA ILE A 97 -13.60 12.06 3.29
C ILE A 97 -14.44 12.70 2.19
N ARG A 98 -15.71 12.28 2.18
CA ARG A 98 -16.77 12.83 1.37
C ARG A 98 -16.80 14.32 1.75
N ARG A 99 -16.04 15.15 1.03
CA ARG A 99 -16.02 16.60 1.17
C ARG A 99 -17.40 17.09 0.77
N TYR A 100 -18.30 17.16 1.75
CA TYR A 100 -19.55 17.86 1.61
C TYR A 100 -19.22 19.36 1.61
N ARG A 101 -19.56 20.02 0.50
CA ARG A 101 -19.40 21.46 0.27
C ARG A 101 -20.24 22.26 1.25
N ILE A 102 -19.64 23.30 1.83
CA ILE A 102 -20.23 24.61 2.10
C ILE A 102 -19.07 25.57 1.79
N GLY A 103 -19.05 26.29 0.66
CA GLY A 103 -19.80 27.51 0.42
C GLY A 103 -18.82 28.70 0.40
N ASN A 104 -18.55 29.22 -0.80
CA ASN A 104 -17.96 30.54 -1.13
C ASN A 104 -16.50 30.88 -0.75
N SER A 105 -15.60 30.63 -1.71
CA SER A 105 -14.66 31.59 -2.36
C SER A 105 -13.40 30.84 -2.80
N LEU A 106 -13.52 30.05 -3.87
CA LEU A 106 -12.39 29.26 -4.38
C LEU A 106 -11.46 30.14 -5.21
N SER A 107 -10.18 30.12 -4.84
CA SER A 107 -9.13 30.80 -5.58
C SER A 107 -8.92 30.16 -6.96
N PRO A 108 -8.43 30.92 -7.97
CA PRO A 108 -8.15 30.40 -9.32
C PRO A 108 -7.23 29.16 -9.33
N VAL A 109 -6.35 29.03 -8.33
CA VAL A 109 -5.40 27.92 -8.16
C VAL A 109 -6.11 26.63 -7.74
N GLU A 110 -7.13 26.70 -6.89
CA GLU A 110 -7.95 25.53 -6.51
C GLU A 110 -8.84 25.03 -7.65
N ARG A 111 -9.19 25.92 -8.60
CA ARG A 111 -9.88 25.54 -9.84
C ARG A 111 -8.97 24.74 -10.76
N LEU A 112 -7.69 25.12 -10.86
CA LEU A 112 -6.69 24.40 -11.65
C LEU A 112 -6.40 23.01 -11.05
N GLY A 113 -6.30 22.94 -9.72
CA GLY A 113 -6.11 21.67 -9.00
C GLY A 113 -7.25 20.66 -9.21
N ARG A 114 -8.51 21.12 -9.30
CA ARG A 114 -9.67 20.25 -9.54
C ARG A 114 -9.82 19.71 -10.96
N ILE A 115 -9.40 20.47 -11.98
CA ILE A 115 -9.48 20.03 -13.37
C ILE A 115 -8.41 18.94 -13.64
N LEU A 116 -7.32 18.96 -12.88
CA LEU A 116 -6.26 17.96 -12.94
C LEU A 116 -6.61 16.70 -12.11
N ASP A 117 -7.31 16.85 -10.98
CA ASP A 117 -7.68 15.78 -10.03
C ASP A 117 -8.46 14.60 -10.68
N ASP A 118 -9.27 14.87 -11.71
CA ASP A 118 -10.13 13.86 -12.36
C ASP A 118 -9.38 12.93 -13.35
N ARG A 119 -8.06 13.12 -13.55
CA ARG A 119 -7.23 12.30 -14.45
C ARG A 119 -5.99 11.68 -13.79
N ILE A 120 -5.84 11.75 -12.47
CA ILE A 120 -4.59 11.35 -11.79
C ILE A 120 -4.61 9.85 -11.48
N ARG A 121 -3.79 9.10 -12.23
CA ARG A 121 -3.41 7.73 -11.90
C ARG A 121 -2.29 7.81 -10.86
N TYR A 122 -2.47 7.14 -9.72
CA TYR A 122 -1.47 7.07 -8.66
C TYR A 122 -0.25 6.27 -9.16
N PRO A 123 0.98 6.79 -9.03
CA PRO A 123 2.14 6.12 -9.56
C PRO A 123 2.45 4.83 -8.78
N ASP A 124 2.57 3.71 -9.50
CA ASP A 124 2.98 2.42 -8.93
C ASP A 124 4.47 2.46 -8.52
N CYS A 125 4.92 1.53 -7.65
CA CYS A 125 6.29 1.50 -7.11
C CYS A 125 7.41 1.53 -8.18
N ASP A 126 7.12 1.00 -9.39
CA ASP A 126 8.05 0.98 -10.52
C ASP A 126 8.23 2.39 -11.14
N GLU A 127 7.21 3.22 -11.05
CA GLU A 127 7.23 4.60 -11.54
C GLU A 127 8.05 5.51 -10.62
N ILE A 128 8.14 5.21 -9.32
CA ILE A 128 9.02 5.94 -8.38
C ILE A 128 10.50 5.74 -8.73
N GLY A 129 10.90 4.52 -9.12
CA GLY A 129 12.24 4.24 -9.63
C GLY A 129 12.52 4.99 -10.93
N SER A 130 11.53 5.05 -11.81
CA SER A 130 11.59 5.85 -13.05
C SER A 130 11.73 7.34 -12.78
N LEU A 131 10.97 7.90 -11.83
CA LEU A 131 11.05 9.30 -11.39
C LEU A 131 12.41 9.64 -10.77
N ALA A 132 12.94 8.77 -9.91
CA ALA A 132 14.28 8.95 -9.35
C ALA A 132 15.37 8.93 -10.43
N THR A 133 15.22 8.06 -11.44
CA THR A 133 16.15 7.97 -12.57
C THR A 133 16.05 9.22 -13.46
N MET A 134 14.83 9.69 -13.72
CA MET A 134 14.58 10.94 -14.43
C MET A 134 15.18 12.13 -13.68
N LEU A 135 15.05 12.22 -12.36
CA LEU A 135 15.65 13.28 -11.55
C LEU A 135 17.18 13.23 -11.51
N ARG A 136 17.80 12.05 -11.66
CA ARG A 136 19.27 11.94 -11.64
C ARG A 136 19.93 12.18 -12.99
N TYR A 137 19.33 11.64 -14.06
CA TYR A 137 19.99 11.56 -15.37
C TYR A 137 19.13 12.14 -16.51
N GLY A 138 17.92 12.59 -16.22
CA GLY A 138 17.05 13.20 -17.20
C GLY A 138 17.51 14.59 -17.62
N SER A 139 17.01 15.03 -18.77
CA SER A 139 17.12 16.42 -19.21
C SER A 139 16.46 17.36 -18.20
N LEU A 140 16.81 18.66 -18.22
CA LEU A 140 16.24 19.67 -17.34
C LEU A 140 14.69 19.60 -17.30
N GLN A 141 14.06 19.46 -18.47
CA GLN A 141 12.61 19.35 -18.59
C GLN A 141 12.05 18.05 -17.99
N ALA A 142 12.78 16.94 -18.11
CA ALA A 142 12.39 15.66 -17.50
C ALA A 142 12.49 15.73 -15.96
N ARG A 143 13.56 16.33 -15.43
CA ARG A 143 13.74 16.55 -13.99
C ARG A 143 12.64 17.45 -13.43
N TYR A 144 12.34 18.55 -14.13
CA TYR A 144 11.24 19.45 -13.76
C TYR A 144 9.89 18.72 -13.70
N ARG A 145 9.53 17.97 -14.75
CA ARG A 145 8.27 17.19 -14.78
C ARG A 145 8.22 16.11 -13.70
N ALA A 146 9.34 15.44 -13.43
CA ALA A 146 9.42 14.44 -12.39
C ALA A 146 9.22 15.06 -11.01
N LEU A 147 9.83 16.22 -10.74
CA LEU A 147 9.61 16.97 -9.50
C LEU A 147 8.15 17.44 -9.39
N GLU A 148 7.60 18.04 -10.44
CA GLU A 148 6.21 18.50 -10.47
C GLU A 148 5.23 17.35 -10.17
N THR A 149 5.44 16.18 -10.78
CA THR A 149 4.64 14.98 -10.52
C THR A 149 4.75 14.53 -9.05
N ALA A 150 5.97 14.53 -8.50
CA ALA A 150 6.20 14.16 -7.11
C ALA A 150 5.57 15.14 -6.11
N VAL A 151 5.45 16.42 -6.47
CA VAL A 151 4.83 17.47 -5.64
C VAL A 151 3.31 17.40 -5.72
N ILE A 152 2.73 17.23 -6.91
CA ILE A 152 1.28 17.14 -7.11
C ILE A 152 0.71 15.90 -6.42
N SER A 153 1.40 14.76 -6.54
CA SER A 153 0.99 13.48 -5.94
C SER A 153 1.75 13.19 -4.65
N PHE A 154 2.04 14.22 -3.86
CA PHE A 154 2.93 14.07 -2.70
C PHE A 154 2.40 13.04 -1.70
N GLU A 155 3.21 12.02 -1.46
CA GLU A 155 3.14 11.14 -0.30
C GLU A 155 4.44 11.28 0.51
N PRO A 156 4.42 11.12 1.85
CA PRO A 156 5.63 11.14 2.67
C PRO A 156 6.76 10.24 2.16
N ARG A 157 6.43 9.12 1.49
CA ARG A 157 7.39 8.19 0.88
C ARG A 157 8.11 8.73 -0.35
N LEU A 158 7.55 9.75 -1.00
CA LEU A 158 8.16 10.45 -2.14
C LEU A 158 9.07 11.61 -1.70
N SER A 159 9.07 11.95 -0.41
CA SER A 159 9.99 12.96 0.15
C SER A 159 11.46 12.82 -0.27
N PRO A 160 12.04 11.62 -0.48
CA PRO A 160 13.43 11.51 -0.96
C PRO A 160 13.65 12.10 -2.35
N LEU A 161 12.62 12.15 -3.21
CA LEU A 161 12.71 12.77 -4.53
C LEU A 161 12.84 14.30 -4.42
N ILE A 162 12.09 14.90 -3.50
CA ILE A 162 12.18 16.34 -3.22
C ILE A 162 13.53 16.66 -2.56
N VAL A 163 14.00 15.82 -1.62
CA VAL A 163 15.34 15.95 -1.02
C VAL A 163 16.43 15.88 -2.09
N MET A 164 16.31 14.96 -3.05
CA MET A 164 17.22 14.87 -4.19
C MET A 164 17.22 16.16 -5.02
N ALA A 165 16.03 16.70 -5.32
CA ALA A 165 15.89 17.93 -6.10
C ALA A 165 16.37 19.20 -5.37
N LEU A 166 16.41 19.22 -4.03
CA LEU A 166 17.03 20.30 -3.26
C LEU A 166 18.54 20.43 -3.51
N SER A 167 19.17 19.34 -3.98
CA SER A 167 20.58 19.30 -4.34
C SER A 167 20.80 19.30 -5.87
N ASP A 168 19.78 19.64 -6.67
CA ASP A 168 19.92 19.71 -8.13
C ASP A 168 20.92 20.80 -8.53
N GLU A 169 21.62 20.60 -9.65
CA GLU A 169 22.54 21.58 -10.21
C GLU A 169 21.80 22.86 -10.64
N ASP A 170 20.57 22.71 -11.13
CA ASP A 170 19.75 23.80 -11.62
C ASP A 170 19.09 24.58 -10.46
N GLN A 171 19.25 25.91 -10.48
CA GLN A 171 18.71 26.79 -9.44
C GLN A 171 17.18 26.81 -9.40
N THR A 172 16.51 26.69 -10.55
CA THR A 172 15.03 26.72 -10.63
C THR A 172 14.43 25.45 -10.03
N ILE A 173 15.04 24.28 -10.29
CA ILE A 173 14.62 23.00 -9.70
C ILE A 173 14.81 23.04 -8.18
N ARG A 174 15.95 23.55 -7.70
CA ARG A 174 16.19 23.73 -6.25
C ARG A 174 15.17 24.64 -5.59
N ALA A 175 14.86 25.77 -6.22
CA ALA A 175 13.86 26.72 -5.70
C ALA A 175 12.46 26.08 -5.64
N LEU A 176 12.07 25.32 -6.68
CA LEU A 176 10.79 24.60 -6.70
C LEU A 176 10.73 23.52 -5.60
N ALA A 177 11.81 22.76 -5.42
CA ALA A 177 11.90 21.74 -4.37
C ALA A 177 11.82 22.36 -2.96
N ALA A 178 12.45 23.53 -2.74
CA ALA A 178 12.37 24.27 -1.48
C ALA A 178 10.94 24.78 -1.20
N ALA A 179 10.27 25.34 -2.21
CA ALA A 179 8.88 25.76 -2.12
C ALA A 179 7.95 24.57 -1.80
N ALA A 180 8.16 23.43 -2.46
CA ALA A 180 7.42 22.21 -2.20
C ALA A 180 7.64 21.69 -0.77
N ALA A 181 8.87 21.72 -0.26
CA ALA A 181 9.18 21.30 1.11
C ALA A 181 8.48 22.18 2.17
N ALA A 182 8.45 23.50 1.93
CA ALA A 182 7.70 24.42 2.77
C ALA A 182 6.20 24.14 2.73
N GLN A 183 5.63 23.94 1.52
CA GLN A 183 4.21 23.64 1.36
C GLN A 183 3.80 22.32 2.04
N VAL A 184 4.63 21.27 1.94
CA VAL A 184 4.39 19.99 2.61
C VAL A 184 4.34 20.17 4.13
N SER A 185 5.27 20.96 4.68
CA SER A 185 5.33 21.23 6.12
C SER A 185 4.11 22.03 6.60
N TYR A 186 3.70 23.04 5.83
CA TYR A 186 2.48 23.81 6.09
C TYR A 186 1.22 22.93 6.02
N ASN A 187 1.09 22.10 5.00
CA ASN A 187 -0.05 21.19 4.83
C ASN A 187 -0.17 20.21 6.00
N LEU A 188 0.95 19.66 6.49
CA LEU A 188 0.95 18.78 7.66
C LEU A 188 0.44 19.52 8.91
N ALA A 189 0.97 20.73 9.17
CA ALA A 189 0.53 21.53 10.30
C ALA A 189 -0.97 21.84 10.23
N GLN A 190 -1.46 22.28 9.06
CA GLN A 190 -2.87 22.55 8.83
C GLN A 190 -3.75 21.31 9.04
N GLN A 191 -3.43 20.18 8.38
CA GLN A 191 -4.21 18.94 8.49
C GLN A 191 -4.25 18.41 9.93
N SER A 192 -3.11 18.48 10.64
CA SER A 192 -3.05 18.06 12.04
C SER A 192 -3.95 18.92 12.93
N SER A 193 -3.94 20.25 12.74
CA SER A 193 -4.79 21.20 13.47
C SER A 193 -6.28 20.96 13.17
N GLU A 194 -6.64 20.78 11.89
CA GLU A 194 -8.02 20.51 11.48
C GLU A 194 -8.55 19.20 12.07
N LEU A 195 -7.76 18.14 12.07
CA LEU A 195 -8.15 16.85 12.67
C LEU A 195 -8.29 16.97 14.19
N GLN A 196 -7.35 17.64 14.86
CA GLN A 196 -7.42 17.87 16.30
C GLN A 196 -8.68 18.68 16.69
N ALA A 197 -9.00 19.73 15.92
CA ALA A 197 -10.19 20.55 16.13
C ALA A 197 -11.49 19.74 15.98
N ARG A 198 -11.55 18.75 15.07
CA ARG A 198 -12.71 17.86 14.89
C ARG A 198 -12.84 16.80 15.98
N ILE A 199 -11.70 16.33 16.51
CA ILE A 199 -11.66 15.35 17.61
C ILE A 199 -12.17 15.97 18.91
N ALA A 200 -11.83 17.22 19.21
CA ALA A 200 -12.19 17.89 20.47
C ALA A 200 -13.70 17.83 20.82
N PRO A 201 -14.65 18.11 19.90
CA PRO A 201 -16.08 18.05 20.20
C PRO A 201 -16.71 16.65 20.08
N SER A 202 -16.21 15.80 19.19
CA SER A 202 -16.90 14.55 18.80
C SER A 202 -16.26 13.27 19.35
N GLN A 203 -15.00 13.35 19.78
CA GLN A 203 -14.14 12.20 20.09
C GLN A 203 -14.23 11.05 19.08
N ASN A 204 -14.48 11.38 17.81
CA ASN A 204 -14.70 10.40 16.76
C ASN A 204 -13.45 9.53 16.58
N LEU A 205 -13.65 8.21 16.68
CA LEU A 205 -12.61 7.20 16.57
C LEU A 205 -11.96 7.22 15.17
N ASP A 206 -12.74 7.56 14.13
CA ASP A 206 -12.25 7.66 12.76
C ASP A 206 -11.27 8.83 12.58
N ASP A 207 -11.57 9.99 13.16
CA ASP A 207 -10.69 11.17 13.09
C ASP A 207 -9.42 10.97 13.93
N ARG A 208 -9.54 10.31 15.09
CA ARG A 208 -8.38 9.89 15.90
C ARG A 208 -7.49 8.92 15.12
N TYR A 209 -8.09 7.96 14.42
CA TYR A 209 -7.38 7.03 13.56
C TYR A 209 -6.69 7.74 12.40
N ALA A 210 -7.38 8.66 11.71
CA ALA A 210 -6.78 9.46 10.64
C ALA A 210 -5.59 10.29 11.14
N LEU A 211 -5.69 10.91 12.32
CA LEU A 211 -4.59 11.66 12.92
C LEU A 211 -3.40 10.78 13.29
N ALA A 212 -3.66 9.61 13.89
CA ALA A 212 -2.61 8.65 14.23
C ALA A 212 -1.86 8.16 12.98
N MET A 213 -2.61 7.93 11.90
CA MET A 213 -2.06 7.53 10.60
C MET A 213 -1.23 8.64 9.95
N LEU A 214 -1.73 9.88 9.95
CA LEU A 214 -1.00 11.04 9.45
C LEU A 214 0.36 11.17 10.14
N PHE A 215 0.39 11.08 11.48
CA PHE A 215 1.63 11.15 12.24
C PHE A 215 2.57 9.97 11.96
N ALA A 216 2.03 8.76 11.83
CA ALA A 216 2.83 7.59 11.51
C ALA A 216 3.51 7.72 10.14
N ASP A 217 2.78 8.16 9.12
CA ASP A 217 3.32 8.28 7.76
C ASP A 217 4.38 9.38 7.67
N HIS A 218 4.12 10.57 8.23
CA HIS A 218 5.09 11.65 8.21
C HIS A 218 6.30 11.37 9.11
N GLY A 219 6.10 10.78 10.30
CA GLY A 219 7.22 10.39 11.17
C GLY A 219 8.12 9.33 10.52
N CYS A 220 7.52 8.26 9.98
CA CYS A 220 8.27 7.14 9.43
C CYS A 220 8.97 7.48 8.10
N PHE A 221 8.34 8.26 7.22
CA PHE A 221 8.79 8.37 5.83
C PHE A 221 9.19 9.77 5.38
N ASN A 222 8.70 10.85 6.01
CA ASN A 222 8.93 12.21 5.51
C ASN A 222 10.34 12.72 5.84
N GLN A 223 11.27 12.58 4.90
CA GLN A 223 12.66 13.02 5.04
C GLN A 223 12.86 14.53 4.94
N LEU A 224 11.82 15.28 4.54
CA LEU A 224 11.87 16.74 4.52
C LEU A 224 11.79 17.33 5.94
N LEU A 225 11.33 16.55 6.91
CA LEU A 225 11.26 16.98 8.30
C LEU A 225 12.57 16.71 9.04
N PRO A 226 12.98 17.60 9.96
CA PRO A 226 14.07 17.33 10.88
C PRO A 226 13.87 16.02 11.63
N GLN A 227 14.97 15.30 11.88
CA GLN A 227 14.93 14.00 12.55
C GLN A 227 14.23 14.05 13.91
N SER A 228 14.47 15.10 14.70
CA SER A 228 13.81 15.30 15.99
C SER A 228 12.29 15.43 15.88
N GLN A 229 11.79 16.11 14.85
CA GLN A 229 10.37 16.26 14.58
C GLN A 229 9.75 14.94 14.14
N ARG A 230 10.45 14.18 13.28
CA ARG A 230 10.01 12.85 12.86
C ARG A 230 9.87 11.88 14.03
N THR A 231 10.85 11.87 14.94
CA THR A 231 10.80 11.03 16.15
C THR A 231 9.63 11.42 17.06
N ARG A 232 9.37 12.72 17.24
CA ARG A 232 8.19 13.20 17.99
C ARG A 232 6.88 12.72 17.36
N LEU A 233 6.73 12.85 16.04
CA LEU A 233 5.55 12.36 15.31
C LEU A 233 5.38 10.84 15.45
N CYS A 234 6.47 10.07 15.35
CA CYS A 234 6.43 8.62 15.60
C CYS A 234 5.97 8.28 17.02
N GLN A 235 6.47 9.00 18.03
CA GLN A 235 6.06 8.79 19.43
C GLN A 235 4.57 9.12 19.64
N GLU A 236 4.10 10.24 19.11
CA GLU A 236 2.69 10.64 19.18
C GLU A 236 1.79 9.66 18.43
N ALA A 237 2.20 9.19 17.25
CA ALA A 237 1.51 8.16 16.51
C ALA A 237 1.41 6.86 17.32
N GLY A 238 2.53 6.40 17.89
CA GLY A 238 2.57 5.18 18.71
C GLY A 238 1.56 5.23 19.87
N ARG A 239 1.55 6.35 20.63
CA ARG A 239 0.59 6.55 21.72
C ARG A 239 -0.86 6.49 21.23
N LYS A 240 -1.18 7.20 20.16
CA LYS A 240 -2.55 7.23 19.61
C LYS A 240 -2.98 5.88 19.04
N LEU A 241 -2.08 5.16 18.36
CA LEU A 241 -2.39 3.83 17.82
C LEU A 241 -2.66 2.83 18.95
N ASP A 242 -1.96 2.94 20.07
CA ASP A 242 -2.17 2.08 21.24
C ASP A 242 -3.54 2.35 21.89
N GLU A 243 -3.88 3.62 22.12
CA GLU A 243 -5.23 4.03 22.59
C GLU A 243 -6.35 3.51 21.68
N ILE A 244 -6.15 3.57 20.36
CA ILE A 244 -7.14 3.12 19.38
C ILE A 244 -7.23 1.58 19.36
N ALA A 245 -6.11 0.88 19.49
CA ALA A 245 -6.09 -0.59 19.49
C ALA A 245 -6.92 -1.19 20.63
N GLU A 246 -6.94 -0.52 21.79
CA GLU A 246 -7.75 -0.88 22.96
C GLU A 246 -9.25 -0.69 22.70
N GLN A 247 -9.63 0.32 21.91
CA GLN A 247 -11.03 0.65 21.63
C GLN A 247 -11.61 -0.14 20.43
N LEU A 248 -10.76 -0.67 19.55
CA LEU A 248 -11.20 -1.43 18.38
C LEU A 248 -11.61 -2.86 18.75
N SER A 249 -12.72 -3.34 18.20
CA SER A 249 -13.15 -4.73 18.35
C SER A 249 -12.20 -5.72 17.65
N ALA A 250 -12.21 -6.98 18.07
CA ALA A 250 -11.32 -8.00 17.51
C ALA A 250 -11.56 -8.33 16.03
N ALA A 251 -12.77 -8.07 15.54
CA ALA A 251 -13.17 -8.30 14.15
C ALA A 251 -12.93 -7.08 13.24
N ASP A 252 -12.50 -5.93 13.77
CA ASP A 252 -12.34 -4.71 12.95
C ASP A 252 -11.19 -4.87 11.94
N ILE A 253 -11.50 -4.57 10.67
CA ILE A 253 -10.56 -4.65 9.54
C ILE A 253 -9.35 -3.74 9.77
N ARG A 254 -9.53 -2.62 10.47
CA ARG A 254 -8.47 -1.65 10.78
C ARG A 254 -7.37 -2.21 11.68
N ARG A 255 -7.65 -3.24 12.49
CA ARG A 255 -6.62 -3.85 13.37
C ARG A 255 -5.42 -4.39 12.60
N ARG A 256 -5.63 -4.94 11.39
CA ARG A 256 -4.51 -5.47 10.58
C ARG A 256 -3.59 -4.33 10.15
N ALA A 257 -4.14 -3.28 9.57
CA ALA A 257 -3.40 -2.10 9.17
C ALA A 257 -2.69 -1.44 10.36
N LEU A 258 -3.38 -1.31 11.50
CA LEU A 258 -2.83 -0.72 12.72
C LEU A 258 -1.61 -1.50 13.24
N ARG A 259 -1.63 -2.84 13.20
CA ARG A 259 -0.47 -3.67 13.57
C ARG A 259 0.73 -3.43 12.65
N GLU A 260 0.49 -3.35 11.34
CA GLU A 260 1.56 -3.11 10.36
C GLU A 260 2.20 -1.73 10.58
N VAL A 261 1.38 -0.71 10.80
CA VAL A 261 1.84 0.66 11.07
C VAL A 261 2.58 0.73 12.40
N ARG A 262 2.08 0.10 13.46
CA ARG A 262 2.76 0.00 14.75
C ARG A 262 4.14 -0.64 14.62
N ALA A 263 4.26 -1.70 13.82
CA ALA A 263 5.55 -2.33 13.51
C ALA A 263 6.48 -1.42 12.68
N HIS A 264 5.95 -0.53 11.84
CA HIS A 264 6.74 0.47 11.13
C HIS A 264 7.25 1.57 12.06
N VAL A 265 6.37 2.11 12.91
CA VAL A 265 6.71 3.12 13.92
C VAL A 265 7.76 2.58 14.89
N GLY A 266 7.58 1.36 15.41
CA GLY A 266 8.54 0.71 16.29
C GLY A 266 9.93 0.59 15.65
N ARG A 267 10.00 0.08 14.42
CA ARG A 267 11.27 -0.02 13.67
C ARG A 267 11.90 1.35 13.38
N ALA A 268 11.11 2.38 13.14
CA ALA A 268 11.63 3.73 12.90
C ALA A 268 12.25 4.30 14.19
N MET A 269 11.61 4.09 15.34
CA MET A 269 12.11 4.53 16.64
C MET A 269 13.35 3.74 17.09
N GLU A 270 13.39 2.43 16.85
CA GLU A 270 14.58 1.59 17.13
C GLU A 270 15.80 2.07 16.34
N ARG A 271 15.64 2.34 15.03
CA ARG A 271 16.72 2.86 14.19
C ARG A 271 17.28 4.18 14.70
N ASP A 272 16.42 5.07 15.19
CA ASP A 272 16.84 6.37 15.75
C ASP A 272 17.62 6.17 17.05
N ARG A 273 17.15 5.28 17.93
CA ARG A 273 17.84 4.93 19.17
C ARG A 273 19.22 4.32 18.92
N ASP A 274 19.31 3.43 17.94
CA ASP A 274 20.58 2.82 17.52
C ASP A 274 21.53 3.88 16.94
N ALA A 275 21.05 4.80 16.12
CA ALA A 275 21.86 5.89 15.57
C ALA A 275 22.41 6.82 16.66
N GLN A 276 21.58 7.18 17.65
CA GLN A 276 22.01 8.00 18.79
C GLN A 276 23.05 7.29 19.66
N SER A 277 22.86 5.99 19.95
CA SER A 277 23.82 5.21 20.74
C SER A 277 25.19 5.06 20.06
N ARG A 278 25.21 4.91 18.72
CA ARG A 278 26.46 4.88 17.93
C ARG A 278 27.17 6.23 17.94
N SER A 279 26.43 7.33 17.78
CA SER A 279 26.99 8.68 17.85
C SER A 279 27.68 8.93 19.20
N LEU A 280 26.98 8.62 20.30
CA LEU A 280 27.54 8.74 21.66
C LEU A 280 28.78 7.86 21.88
N ARG A 281 28.81 6.66 21.31
CA ARG A 281 29.96 5.75 21.40
C ARG A 281 31.18 6.30 20.66
N ASN A 282 30.99 6.86 19.47
CA ASN A 282 32.06 7.44 18.66
C ASN A 282 32.63 8.69 19.31
N SER A 283 31.78 9.60 19.80
CA SER A 283 32.24 10.79 20.54
C SER A 283 32.99 10.45 21.84
N ARG A 284 32.69 9.30 22.46
CA ARG A 284 33.40 8.82 23.66
C ARG A 284 34.77 8.20 23.34
N MET A 285 34.95 7.67 22.13
CA MET A 285 36.24 7.16 21.64
C MET A 285 37.17 8.30 21.21
N GLU A 286 36.64 9.39 20.64
CA GLU A 286 37.44 10.58 20.26
C GLU A 286 37.93 11.40 21.46
N LEU A 287 37.36 11.17 22.66
CA LEU A 287 37.71 11.85 23.91
C LEU A 287 38.59 11.00 24.86
N SER A 288 39.08 9.84 24.43
CA SER A 288 40.12 9.10 25.16
C SER A 288 41.51 9.43 24.57
N PRO A 289 42.38 10.16 25.29
CA PRO A 289 43.78 10.34 24.90
C PRO A 289 44.58 9.05 24.99
#